data_AF-A0A2V7TNF1-F1
#
_entry.id   AF-A0A2V7TNF1-F1
#
_cell.length_a   1.000
_cell.length_b   1.000
_cell.length_c   1.000
_cell.angle_alpha   90.00
_cell.angle_beta   90.00
_cell.angle_gamma   90.00
#
_symmetry.space_group_name_H-M   'P 1'
#
loop_
_entity.id
_entity.type
_entity.pdbx_description
1 polymer ?
#
loop_
_entity_poly.entity_id
_entity_poly.type
_entity_poly.pdbx_seq_one_letter_code
_entity_poly.pdbx_strand_id
1 'polypeptide(L)'
;MGRLVISGTSGGDEGARGFLAAYDQATGKEVWRFWTVPKRGEPKSETWQGKDIEHGCATAWFTGTYDAAADTLYWPTGNPCPDYDGSERRGDNLYSDSMLALDPQTGRLKWYFQYTPHDIWDWDAHQPAVLADADWQGRPRKLLLHANRNGFFYVLDRTDGQLL
;
A
#
# COMPACT_ATOMS: atom_id res chain seq x y z
N MET A 1 14.79 -14.85 4.90
CA MET A 1 13.37 -14.58 5.23
C MET A 1 12.81 -15.77 6.00
N GLY A 2 11.99 -15.56 7.02
CA GLY A 2 11.47 -16.64 7.87
C GLY A 2 11.64 -16.41 9.37
N ARG A 3 11.77 -15.15 9.82
CA ARG A 3 11.76 -14.79 11.24
C ARG A 3 10.67 -13.78 11.61
N LEU A 4 10.06 -13.12 10.63
CA LEU A 4 9.06 -12.09 10.85
C LEU A 4 7.71 -12.56 10.30
N VAL A 5 6.66 -12.28 11.07
CA VAL A 5 5.27 -12.38 10.65
C VAL A 5 4.77 -10.97 10.35
N ILE A 6 4.27 -10.75 9.13
CA ILE A 6 3.77 -9.44 8.71
C ILE A 6 2.25 -9.44 8.80
N SER A 7 1.69 -8.38 9.38
CA SER A 7 0.26 -8.20 9.52
C SER A 7 -0.13 -6.77 9.17
N GLY A 8 -1.20 -6.63 8.39
CA GLY A 8 -1.86 -5.36 8.16
C GLY A 8 -2.94 -5.08 9.19
N THR A 9 -3.75 -4.06 8.90
CA THR A 9 -4.88 -3.66 9.74
C THR A 9 -6.13 -3.54 8.89
N SER A 10 -7.30 -3.68 9.53
CA SER A 10 -8.61 -3.37 8.94
C SER A 10 -9.18 -2.14 9.66
N GLY A 11 -10.39 -1.73 9.31
CA GLY A 11 -11.01 -0.52 9.83
C GLY A 11 -11.16 0.58 8.77
N GLY A 12 -11.35 0.18 7.51
CA GLY A 12 -11.39 1.05 6.33
C GLY A 12 -12.61 1.96 6.26
N ASP A 13 -13.60 1.74 7.13
CA ASP A 13 -14.87 2.50 7.17
C ASP A 13 -15.09 3.18 8.54
N GLU A 14 -14.21 2.91 9.51
CA GLU A 14 -14.35 3.32 10.92
C GLU A 14 -13.34 4.40 11.34
N GLY A 15 -12.61 4.99 10.37
CA GLY A 15 -11.63 6.05 10.64
C GLY A 15 -10.36 5.54 11.33
N ALA A 16 -10.04 4.24 11.20
CA ALA A 16 -8.81 3.67 11.74
C ALA A 16 -7.58 4.29 11.05
N ARG A 17 -6.45 4.37 11.74
CA ARG A 17 -5.19 4.76 11.08
C ARG A 17 -4.49 3.52 10.53
N GLY A 18 -4.47 3.38 9.21
CA GLY A 18 -3.87 2.24 8.53
C GLY A 18 -2.37 2.05 8.82
N PHE A 19 -1.95 0.79 8.92
CA PHE A 19 -0.55 0.40 9.10
C PHE A 19 -0.28 -1.03 8.64
N LEU A 20 1.01 -1.31 8.44
CA LEU A 20 1.62 -2.62 8.38
C LEU A 20 2.61 -2.77 9.52
N ALA A 21 2.66 -3.94 10.15
CA ALA A 21 3.61 -4.23 11.21
C ALA A 21 4.24 -5.61 11.01
N ALA A 22 5.51 -5.70 11.39
CA ALA A 22 6.23 -6.97 11.47
C ALA A 22 6.50 -7.34 12.92
N TYR A 23 6.34 -8.61 13.21
CA TYR A 23 6.57 -9.18 14.53
C TYR A 23 7.58 -10.31 14.45
N ASP A 24 8.51 -10.38 15.39
CA ASP A 24 9.40 -11.53 15.51
C ASP A 24 8.56 -12.79 15.83
N GLN A 25 8.71 -13.82 15.02
CA GLN A 25 7.87 -15.02 15.08
C GLN A 25 8.03 -15.81 16.38
N ALA A 26 9.18 -15.69 17.04
CA ALA A 26 9.48 -16.46 18.24
C ALA A 26 8.99 -15.76 19.51
N THR A 27 9.00 -14.42 19.51
CA THR A 27 8.73 -13.60 20.70
C THR A 27 7.44 -12.79 20.61
N GLY A 28 6.88 -12.62 19.42
CA GLY A 28 5.72 -11.74 19.17
C GLY A 28 6.01 -10.25 19.30
N LYS A 29 7.28 -9.85 19.50
CA LYS A 29 7.65 -8.45 19.62
C LYS A 29 7.55 -7.74 18.28
N GLU A 30 6.95 -6.55 18.26
CA GLU A 30 6.96 -5.68 17.08
C GLU A 30 8.41 -5.28 16.76
N VAL A 31 8.80 -5.46 15.49
CA VAL A 31 10.13 -5.14 14.96
C VAL A 31 10.11 -3.84 14.19
N TRP A 32 9.08 -3.65 13.35
CA TRP A 32 8.85 -2.41 12.63
C TRP A 32 7.37 -2.20 12.37
N ARG A 33 7.01 -0.93 12.12
CA ARG A 33 5.69 -0.51 11.69
C ARG A 33 5.80 0.55 10.60
N PHE A 34 5.04 0.37 9.53
CA PHE A 34 4.84 1.35 8.47
C PHE A 34 3.41 1.89 8.56
N TRP A 35 3.25 3.20 8.78
CA TRP A 35 1.93 3.84 8.75
C TRP A 35 1.56 4.19 7.33
N THR A 36 0.38 3.76 6.87
CA THR A 36 -0.11 4.05 5.52
C THR A 36 -0.76 5.43 5.44
N VAL A 37 -1.22 5.97 6.58
CA VAL A 37 -1.64 7.38 6.72
C VAL A 37 -0.58 8.12 7.55
N PRO A 38 0.07 9.18 7.04
CA PRO A 38 1.01 9.99 7.80
C PRO A 38 0.29 10.87 8.83
N LYS A 39 0.96 11.21 9.94
CA LYS A 39 0.51 12.30 10.83
C LYS A 39 0.90 13.65 10.24
N ARG A 40 0.19 14.70 10.65
CA ARG A 40 0.57 16.10 10.36
C ARG A 40 2.07 16.33 10.68
N GLY A 41 2.83 16.76 9.68
CA GLY A 41 4.27 17.01 9.78
C GLY A 41 5.17 15.82 9.43
N GLU A 42 4.62 14.61 9.30
CA GLU A 42 5.34 13.47 8.71
C GLU A 42 5.41 13.62 7.18
N PRO A 43 6.41 13.01 6.51
CA PRO A 43 6.48 13.01 5.05
C PRO A 43 5.17 12.51 4.42
N LYS A 44 4.76 13.15 3.33
CA LYS A 44 3.48 12.91 2.63
C LYS A 44 2.23 13.39 3.35
N SER A 45 2.32 13.94 4.55
CA SER A 45 1.15 14.56 5.20
C SER A 45 0.64 15.80 4.45
N GLU A 46 1.45 16.40 3.57
CA GLU A 46 1.05 17.47 2.67
C GLU A 46 0.00 17.05 1.62
N THR A 47 -0.15 15.74 1.35
CA THR A 47 -1.18 15.23 0.43
C THR A 47 -2.54 15.06 1.07
N TRP A 48 -2.67 15.37 2.37
CA TRP A 48 -3.92 15.35 3.10
C TRP A 48 -4.21 16.75 3.60
N GLN A 49 -5.21 17.43 3.05
CA GLN A 49 -5.55 18.80 3.42
C GLN A 49 -6.96 18.84 4.03
N GLY A 50 -7.05 19.33 5.26
CA GLY A 50 -8.28 19.30 6.07
C GLY A 50 -8.14 18.40 7.30
N LYS A 51 -9.18 18.24 8.09
CA LYS A 51 -9.07 17.56 9.39
C LYS A 51 -9.02 16.03 9.31
N ASP A 52 -9.46 15.44 8.20
CA ASP A 52 -9.75 14.01 8.15
C ASP A 52 -8.50 13.10 8.08
N ILE A 53 -7.30 13.68 7.95
CA ILE A 53 -6.04 12.93 8.14
C ILE A 53 -5.96 12.23 9.51
N GLU A 54 -6.66 12.75 10.52
CA GLU A 54 -6.72 12.16 11.86
C GLU A 54 -7.44 10.80 11.87
N HIS A 55 -8.27 10.55 10.86
CA HIS A 55 -9.10 9.36 10.68
C HIS A 55 -9.00 8.82 9.25
N GLY A 56 -7.79 8.79 8.67
CA GLY A 56 -7.62 8.61 7.22
C GLY A 56 -7.82 7.21 6.64
N CYS A 57 -8.10 6.18 7.43
CA CYS A 57 -8.27 4.79 6.95
C CYS A 57 -7.02 4.24 6.24
N ALA A 58 -7.01 4.13 4.92
CA ALA A 58 -5.94 3.55 4.10
C ALA A 58 -5.42 2.21 4.66
N THR A 59 -6.33 1.38 5.14
CA THR A 59 -5.98 0.15 5.87
C THR A 59 -5.37 -0.89 4.94
N ALA A 60 -4.74 -1.93 5.47
CA ALA A 60 -3.95 -2.90 4.72
C ALA A 60 -4.50 -4.32 4.94
N TRP A 61 -5.82 -4.48 4.82
CA TRP A 61 -6.57 -5.61 5.40
C TRP A 61 -6.38 -6.94 4.69
N PHE A 62 -5.91 -6.94 3.44
CA PHE A 62 -5.58 -8.16 2.71
C PHE A 62 -4.10 -8.50 2.78
N THR A 63 -3.74 -9.74 2.44
CA THR A 63 -2.35 -10.23 2.50
C THR A 63 -1.52 -9.70 1.33
N GLY A 64 -0.27 -9.34 1.60
CA GLY A 64 0.70 -8.94 0.57
C GLY A 64 1.42 -10.11 -0.10
N THR A 65 2.19 -9.80 -1.15
CA THR A 65 2.98 -10.74 -1.94
C THR A 65 4.48 -10.51 -1.69
N TYR A 66 5.28 -11.56 -1.58
CA TYR A 66 6.73 -11.45 -1.38
C TYR A 66 7.52 -12.00 -2.58
N ASP A 67 8.52 -11.24 -3.04
CA ASP A 67 9.52 -11.69 -4.01
C ASP A 67 10.85 -11.98 -3.31
N ALA A 68 11.22 -13.26 -3.27
CA ALA A 68 12.48 -13.71 -2.68
C ALA A 68 13.73 -13.28 -3.45
N ALA A 69 13.64 -13.10 -4.77
CA ALA A 69 14.77 -12.68 -5.58
C ALA A 69 15.05 -11.18 -5.43
N ALA A 70 14.00 -10.37 -5.24
CA ALA A 70 14.11 -8.93 -5.03
C ALA A 70 14.18 -8.52 -3.54
N ASP A 71 14.02 -9.48 -2.61
CA ASP A 71 13.85 -9.25 -1.17
C ASP A 71 12.87 -8.11 -0.88
N THR A 72 11.68 -8.20 -1.48
CA THR A 72 10.68 -7.11 -1.48
C THR A 72 9.29 -7.63 -1.15
N LEU A 73 8.64 -6.95 -0.20
CA LEU A 73 7.25 -7.16 0.17
C LEU A 73 6.38 -6.16 -0.59
N TYR A 74 5.44 -6.65 -1.39
CA TYR A 74 4.43 -5.85 -2.07
C TYR A 74 3.12 -5.93 -1.30
N TRP A 75 2.60 -4.79 -0.86
CA TRP A 75 1.39 -4.75 -0.05
C TRP A 75 0.42 -3.67 -0.51
N PRO A 76 -0.83 -4.02 -0.86
CA PRO A 76 -1.82 -3.04 -1.25
C PRO A 76 -2.53 -2.39 -0.06
N THR A 77 -2.93 -1.13 -0.22
CA THR A 77 -3.68 -0.35 0.77
C THR A 77 -5.07 0.04 0.27
N GLY A 78 -5.93 0.40 1.20
CA GLY A 78 -7.34 0.69 0.98
C GLY A 78 -7.68 2.15 0.76
N ASN A 79 -8.99 2.37 0.75
CA ASN A 79 -9.65 3.65 0.61
C ASN A 79 -9.21 4.66 1.70
N PRO A 80 -9.21 5.97 1.39
CA PRO A 80 -9.11 7.03 2.38
C PRO A 80 -10.49 7.35 2.97
N CYS A 81 -10.53 7.64 4.27
CA CYS A 81 -11.76 8.04 4.96
C CYS A 81 -11.90 9.56 5.09
N PRO A 82 -13.14 10.09 5.01
CA PRO A 82 -14.42 9.38 4.78
C PRO A 82 -14.59 8.93 3.32
N ASP A 83 -15.17 7.76 3.06
CA ASP A 83 -15.08 7.07 1.76
C ASP A 83 -15.61 7.88 0.58
N TYR A 84 -16.75 8.56 0.78
CA TYR A 84 -17.47 9.26 -0.29
C TYR A 84 -17.42 10.79 -0.19
N ASP A 85 -16.82 11.34 0.87
CA ASP A 85 -16.66 12.78 1.05
C ASP A 85 -15.18 13.14 1.20
N GLY A 86 -14.62 13.70 0.12
CA GLY A 86 -13.25 14.17 0.07
C GLY A 86 -13.02 15.60 0.58
N SER A 87 -14.08 16.31 0.99
CA SER A 87 -14.03 17.77 1.19
C SER A 87 -13.04 18.23 2.27
N GLU A 88 -12.86 17.42 3.32
CA GLU A 88 -11.98 17.63 4.48
C GLU A 88 -10.71 16.73 4.46
N ARG A 89 -10.46 16.09 3.32
CA ARG A 89 -9.24 15.32 2.98
C ARG A 89 -8.77 15.62 1.56
N ARG A 90 -8.71 16.90 1.16
CA ARG A 90 -8.26 17.27 -0.19
C ARG A 90 -6.82 16.84 -0.44
N GLY A 91 -6.48 16.66 -1.72
CA GLY A 91 -5.17 16.16 -2.14
C GLY A 91 -5.17 14.65 -2.32
N ASP A 92 -4.03 14.10 -2.73
CA ASP A 92 -3.93 12.72 -3.21
C ASP A 92 -4.21 11.65 -2.13
N ASN A 93 -4.17 11.99 -0.84
CA ASN A 93 -4.40 11.06 0.27
C ASN A 93 -3.40 9.90 0.37
N LEU A 94 -2.11 10.15 0.14
CA LEU A 94 -1.09 9.09 0.22
C LEU A 94 -0.93 8.53 1.65
N TYR A 95 -0.89 7.22 1.84
CA TYR A 95 -0.79 6.13 0.84
C TYR A 95 -2.09 5.33 0.72
N SER A 96 -3.25 5.96 0.55
CA SER A 96 -4.48 5.25 0.17
C SER A 96 -4.35 4.65 -1.23
N ASP A 97 -5.12 3.60 -1.50
CA ASP A 97 -5.29 2.96 -2.81
C ASP A 97 -3.98 2.73 -3.54
N SER A 98 -2.97 2.25 -2.81
CA SER A 98 -1.60 2.19 -3.28
C SER A 98 -1.04 0.78 -3.20
N MET A 99 -0.15 0.44 -4.12
CA MET A 99 0.81 -0.65 -3.95
C MET A 99 2.05 -0.11 -3.26
N LEU A 100 2.42 -0.70 -2.12
CA LEU A 100 3.66 -0.41 -1.41
C LEU A 100 4.68 -1.49 -1.70
N ALA A 101 5.90 -1.11 -2.05
CA ALA A 101 7.05 -2.01 -2.07
C ALA A 101 7.96 -1.72 -0.88
N LEU A 102 8.03 -2.65 0.06
CA LEU A 102 8.71 -2.50 1.34
C LEU A 102 9.90 -3.44 1.43
N ASP A 103 10.96 -2.98 2.09
CA ASP A 103 11.99 -3.85 2.63
C ASP A 103 11.39 -4.69 3.77
N PRO A 104 11.39 -6.03 3.66
CA PRO A 104 10.67 -6.88 4.60
C PRO A 104 11.29 -6.91 6.01
N GLN A 105 12.57 -6.55 6.14
CA GLN A 105 13.28 -6.60 7.41
C GLN A 105 13.18 -5.30 8.20
N THR A 106 13.01 -4.18 7.50
CA THR A 106 13.04 -2.84 8.09
C THR A 106 11.73 -2.07 7.96
N GLY A 107 10.81 -2.51 7.07
CA GLY A 107 9.60 -1.76 6.74
C GLY A 107 9.87 -0.49 5.93
N ARG A 108 11.10 -0.29 5.43
CA ARG A 108 11.45 0.89 4.63
C ARG A 108 10.78 0.81 3.26
N LEU A 109 10.08 1.87 2.88
CA LEU A 109 9.50 2.04 1.54
C LEU A 109 10.60 2.15 0.48
N LYS A 110 10.56 1.27 -0.51
CA LYS A 110 11.41 1.28 -1.70
C LYS A 110 10.77 2.11 -2.80
N TRP A 111 9.49 1.83 -3.10
CA TRP A 111 8.67 2.59 -4.04
C TRP A 111 7.19 2.39 -3.70
N TYR A 112 6.33 3.24 -4.26
CA TYR A 112 4.89 3.06 -4.22
C TYR A 112 4.27 3.44 -5.56
N PHE A 113 3.09 2.90 -5.86
CA PHE A 113 2.24 3.34 -6.96
C PHE A 113 0.82 3.55 -6.42
N GLN A 114 0.27 4.75 -6.56
CA GLN A 114 -1.10 5.04 -6.16
C GLN A 114 -2.05 4.88 -7.35
N TYR A 115 -3.03 3.99 -7.21
CA TYR A 115 -3.99 3.65 -8.26
C TYR A 115 -5.11 4.67 -8.38
N THR A 116 -5.61 5.16 -7.24
CA THR A 116 -6.74 6.09 -7.18
C THR A 116 -6.40 7.27 -6.26
N PRO A 117 -5.73 8.32 -6.76
CA PRO A 117 -5.51 9.54 -5.99
C PRO A 117 -6.83 10.21 -5.64
N HIS A 118 -6.97 10.67 -4.39
CA HIS A 118 -8.18 11.32 -3.90
C HIS A 118 -9.47 10.51 -4.15
N ASP A 119 -9.44 9.21 -3.79
CA ASP A 119 -10.60 8.33 -3.98
C ASP A 119 -11.85 8.87 -3.28
N ILE A 120 -12.99 8.82 -3.97
CA ILE A 120 -14.32 9.18 -3.48
C ILE A 120 -15.37 8.11 -3.82
N TRP A 121 -14.91 6.88 -4.12
CA TRP A 121 -15.74 5.79 -4.63
C TRP A 121 -15.56 4.47 -3.87
N ASP A 122 -14.76 4.45 -2.80
CA ASP A 122 -14.41 3.23 -2.07
C ASP A 122 -13.74 2.17 -2.97
N TRP A 123 -12.70 2.62 -3.67
CA TRP A 123 -11.95 1.82 -4.64
C TRP A 123 -10.68 1.22 -4.05
N ASP A 124 -10.82 0.54 -2.90
CA ASP A 124 -9.72 -0.18 -2.26
C ASP A 124 -8.84 -0.95 -3.27
N ALA A 125 -7.54 -0.72 -3.18
CA ALA A 125 -6.57 -1.39 -4.01
C ALA A 125 -6.12 -2.76 -3.48
N HIS A 126 -6.86 -3.41 -2.57
CA HIS A 126 -6.39 -4.61 -1.84
C HIS A 126 -6.16 -5.89 -2.63
N GLN A 127 -6.43 -5.91 -3.93
CA GLN A 127 -6.27 -7.13 -4.71
C GLN A 127 -4.79 -7.57 -4.67
N PRO A 128 -4.49 -8.84 -4.41
CA PRO A 128 -3.11 -9.28 -4.28
C PRO A 128 -2.38 -9.13 -5.62
N ALA A 129 -1.13 -8.68 -5.55
CA ALA A 129 -0.25 -8.59 -6.70
C ALA A 129 0.17 -9.98 -7.19
N VAL A 130 0.04 -10.24 -8.49
CA VAL A 130 0.61 -11.42 -9.15
C VAL A 130 1.97 -11.03 -9.75
N LEU A 131 3.02 -11.76 -9.38
CA LEU A 131 4.37 -11.52 -9.89
C LEU A 131 4.70 -12.48 -11.03
N ALA A 132 5.23 -11.96 -12.13
CA ALA A 132 5.61 -12.76 -13.29
C ALA A 132 6.91 -12.26 -13.92
N ASP A 133 7.77 -13.18 -14.35
CA ASP A 133 8.88 -12.87 -15.24
C ASP A 133 8.42 -13.23 -16.66
N ALA A 134 8.24 -12.23 -17.51
CA ALA A 134 7.67 -12.41 -18.84
C ALA A 134 8.19 -11.36 -19.83
N ASP A 135 8.10 -11.65 -21.12
CA ASP A 135 8.34 -10.64 -22.16
C ASP A 135 7.18 -9.63 -22.19
N TRP A 136 7.51 -8.36 -22.02
CA TRP A 136 6.60 -7.23 -22.18
C TRP A 136 7.04 -6.36 -23.34
N GLN A 137 6.20 -6.27 -24.37
CA GLN A 137 6.49 -5.49 -25.60
C GLN A 137 7.85 -5.84 -26.22
N GLY A 138 8.19 -7.14 -26.26
CA GLY A 138 9.43 -7.65 -26.85
C GLY A 138 10.68 -7.50 -25.98
N ARG A 139 10.54 -7.20 -24.68
CA ARG A 139 11.66 -7.14 -23.73
C ARG A 139 11.36 -7.98 -22.48
N PRO A 140 12.31 -8.77 -21.97
CA PRO A 140 12.14 -9.45 -20.69
C PRO A 140 11.92 -8.44 -19.56
N ARG A 141 10.88 -8.64 -18.75
CA ARG A 141 10.55 -7.78 -17.60
C ARG A 141 10.14 -8.58 -16.38
N LYS A 142 10.32 -7.95 -15.22
CA LYS A 142 9.87 -8.43 -13.91
C LYS A 142 8.57 -7.71 -13.58
N LEU A 143 7.45 -8.34 -13.88
CA LEU A 143 6.13 -7.73 -13.81
C LEU A 143 5.49 -7.92 -12.44
N LEU A 144 4.73 -6.91 -12.04
CA LEU A 144 3.67 -6.96 -11.05
C LEU A 144 2.34 -6.67 -11.77
N LEU A 145 1.42 -7.62 -11.68
CA LEU A 145 0.11 -7.57 -12.31
C LEU A 145 -0.95 -7.37 -11.22
N HIS A 146 -1.84 -6.40 -11.42
CA HIS A 146 -2.81 -6.01 -10.40
C HIS A 146 -4.16 -5.64 -11.03
N ALA A 147 -5.17 -6.46 -10.77
CA ALA A 147 -6.55 -6.22 -11.21
C ALA A 147 -7.26 -5.41 -10.11
N ASN A 148 -7.34 -4.09 -10.28
CA ASN A 148 -7.79 -3.18 -9.24
C ASN A 148 -9.33 -3.07 -9.20
N ARG A 149 -9.90 -2.75 -8.02
CA ARG A 149 -11.34 -2.50 -7.84
C ARG A 149 -11.86 -1.38 -8.75
N ASN A 150 -11.02 -0.39 -9.06
CA ASN A 150 -11.37 0.74 -9.93
C ASN A 150 -11.62 0.36 -11.41
N GLY A 151 -11.52 -0.92 -11.77
CA GLY A 151 -11.84 -1.44 -13.10
C GLY A 151 -10.67 -1.50 -14.07
N PHE A 152 -9.47 -1.06 -13.65
CA PHE A 152 -8.26 -1.14 -14.47
C PHE A 152 -7.41 -2.37 -14.10
N PHE A 153 -6.75 -2.92 -15.12
CA PHE A 153 -5.70 -3.92 -14.93
C PHE A 153 -4.34 -3.24 -15.12
N TYR A 154 -3.57 -3.16 -14.04
CA TYR A 154 -2.27 -2.50 -14.02
C TYR A 154 -1.15 -3.50 -14.21
N VAL A 155 -0.16 -3.10 -15.00
CA VAL A 155 1.11 -3.81 -15.18
C VAL A 155 2.22 -2.86 -14.76
N LEU A 156 2.95 -3.21 -13.71
CA LEU A 156 4.09 -2.44 -13.21
C LEU A 156 5.39 -3.24 -13.40
N ASP A 157 6.51 -2.55 -13.60
CA ASP A 157 7.82 -3.13 -13.33
C ASP A 157 8.00 -3.22 -11.81
N ARG A 158 8.10 -4.43 -11.28
CA ARG A 158 8.10 -4.63 -9.82
C ARG A 158 9.40 -4.19 -9.15
N THR A 159 10.43 -3.86 -9.93
CA THR A 159 11.72 -3.44 -9.38
C THR A 159 11.74 -1.97 -8.98
N ASP A 160 10.98 -1.11 -9.68
CA ASP A 160 10.98 0.34 -9.46
C ASP A 160 9.56 0.97 -9.38
N GLY A 161 8.51 0.19 -9.67
CA GLY A 161 7.13 0.66 -9.65
C GLY A 161 6.70 1.39 -10.92
N GLN A 162 7.51 1.37 -11.99
CA GLN A 162 7.16 1.99 -13.26
C GLN A 162 5.89 1.36 -13.85
N LEU A 163 4.89 2.19 -14.20
CA LEU A 163 3.72 1.75 -14.97
C LEU A 163 4.12 1.44 -16.43
N LEU A 164 3.66 0.30 -16.94
CA LEU A 164 4.04 -0.26 -18.24
C LEU A 164 2.90 -0.36 -19.27
#